data_AF-A0A6N9R664-F1
#
_entry.id   AF-A0A6N9R664-F1
#
_cell.length_a   1.000
_cell.length_b   1.000
_cell.length_c   1.000
_cell.angle_alpha   90.00
_cell.angle_beta   90.00
_cell.angle_gamma   90.00
#
_symmetry.space_group_name_H-M   'P 1'
#
loop_
_entity.id
_entity.type
_entity.pdbx_description
1 polymer ?
#
loop_
_entity_poly.entity_id
_entity_poly.type
_entity_poly.pdbx_seq_one_letter_code
_entity_poly.pdbx_strand_id
1 'polypeptide(L)'
;MQVTYINLDRNTERRAALEANFAAHNPQGWSLSRFAAVDGAKLDTPVVHTTLRPAVAACFLSHRGAVEQSAARDGDAMIAEDDVLFGPSSERVIAEALRSLPPDWDLLYTDVCISNFHTMLELFALRRLRTGRSGLLPLRGLPYAGSTAYIVNERSKGRMAELFAASNLSLAYDLWLRRLVYDGVLTGYATFPFATTLSTHADDSQIGIGKEFSMTGVWNAYRRLVWCDADPRQTASEVHGNDFDVLAADEIEMLRLLAQVIAGKCGDTWSPALRRAVKGESP
;
A
#
# COMPACT_ATOMS: atom_id res chain seq x y z
N MET A 1 -12.77 -8.19 12.04
CA MET A 1 -12.54 -6.78 11.68
C MET A 1 -13.60 -6.33 10.67
N GLN A 2 -13.81 -5.02 10.53
CA GLN A 2 -14.62 -4.47 9.45
C GLN A 2 -13.73 -3.88 8.36
N VAL A 3 -14.03 -4.25 7.12
CA VAL A 3 -13.38 -3.73 5.91
C VAL A 3 -14.40 -2.93 5.11
N THR A 4 -14.07 -1.68 4.84
CA THR A 4 -14.82 -0.81 3.92
C THR A 4 -13.99 -0.61 2.67
N TYR A 5 -14.46 -1.10 1.52
CA TYR A 5 -13.77 -0.91 0.26
C TYR A 5 -14.41 0.19 -0.59
N ILE A 6 -13.56 0.96 -1.27
CA ILE A 6 -13.94 2.09 -2.11
C ILE A 6 -13.96 1.63 -3.56
N ASN A 7 -15.10 1.78 -4.22
CA ASN A 7 -15.28 1.35 -5.60
C ASN A 7 -16.26 2.28 -6.34
N LEU A 8 -15.94 2.64 -7.58
CA LEU A 8 -16.86 3.38 -8.45
C LEU A 8 -18.01 2.48 -8.90
N ASP A 9 -19.24 3.02 -8.99
CA ASP A 9 -20.42 2.25 -9.39
C ASP A 9 -20.28 1.56 -10.76
N ARG A 10 -19.55 2.20 -11.69
CA ARG A 10 -19.29 1.65 -13.03
C ARG A 10 -18.28 0.48 -13.04
N ASN A 11 -17.46 0.34 -12.01
CA ASN A 11 -16.36 -0.65 -11.98
C ASN A 11 -16.86 -1.98 -11.38
N THR A 12 -17.84 -2.60 -12.05
CA THR A 12 -18.50 -3.83 -11.58
C THR A 12 -17.57 -5.04 -11.58
N GLU A 13 -16.64 -5.12 -12.52
CA GLU A 13 -15.67 -6.23 -12.62
C GLU A 13 -14.65 -6.19 -11.48
N ARG A 14 -14.02 -5.02 -11.24
CA ARG A 14 -13.09 -4.81 -10.10
C ARG A 14 -13.77 -5.13 -8.77
N ARG A 15 -15.03 -4.69 -8.61
CA ARG A 15 -15.85 -5.02 -7.45
C ARG A 15 -16.01 -6.53 -7.27
N ALA A 16 -16.47 -7.23 -8.30
CA ALA A 16 -16.70 -8.68 -8.23
C ALA A 16 -15.40 -9.44 -7.94
N ALA A 17 -14.28 -9.02 -8.54
CA ALA A 17 -12.97 -9.59 -8.30
C ALA A 17 -12.52 -9.42 -6.84
N LEU A 18 -12.64 -8.21 -6.28
CA LEU A 18 -12.33 -7.96 -4.88
C LEU A 18 -13.23 -8.78 -3.93
N GLU A 19 -14.55 -8.79 -4.15
CA GLU A 19 -15.49 -9.50 -3.29
C GLU A 19 -15.21 -11.02 -3.27
N ALA A 20 -14.90 -11.60 -4.44
CA ALA A 20 -14.51 -13.00 -4.55
C ALA A 20 -13.16 -13.26 -3.86
N ASN A 21 -12.16 -12.39 -4.06
CA ASN A 21 -10.85 -12.52 -3.42
C ASN A 21 -10.95 -12.43 -1.89
N PHE A 22 -11.74 -11.49 -1.37
CA PHE A 22 -11.98 -11.35 0.05
C PHE A 22 -12.68 -12.60 0.62
N ALA A 23 -13.75 -13.07 -0.02
CA ALA A 23 -14.47 -14.27 0.43
C ALA A 23 -13.57 -15.52 0.48
N ALA A 24 -12.66 -15.67 -0.49
CA ALA A 24 -11.72 -16.79 -0.53
C ALA A 24 -10.64 -16.75 0.58
N HIS A 25 -10.36 -15.57 1.14
CA HIS A 25 -9.27 -15.35 2.10
C HIS A 25 -9.74 -14.74 3.43
N ASN A 26 -10.98 -15.02 3.83
CA ASN A 26 -11.60 -14.52 5.07
C ASN A 26 -11.94 -15.64 6.08
N PRO A 27 -10.96 -16.44 6.55
CA PRO A 27 -11.21 -17.49 7.52
C PRO A 27 -11.64 -16.97 8.90
N GLN A 28 -11.33 -15.73 9.26
CA GLN A 28 -11.72 -15.13 10.55
C GLN A 28 -13.10 -14.48 10.54
N GLY A 29 -13.83 -14.51 9.42
CA GLY A 29 -15.19 -13.99 9.34
C GLY A 29 -15.28 -12.47 9.50
N TRP A 30 -14.27 -11.73 9.01
CA TRP A 30 -14.34 -10.29 8.85
C TRP A 30 -15.51 -9.90 7.95
N SER A 31 -16.05 -8.70 8.19
CA SER A 31 -17.14 -8.17 7.37
C SER A 31 -16.60 -7.27 6.28
N LEU A 32 -17.18 -7.35 5.09
CA LEU A 32 -16.89 -6.49 3.96
C LEU A 32 -18.10 -5.59 3.67
N SER A 33 -17.87 -4.29 3.54
CA SER A 33 -18.90 -3.34 3.13
C SER A 33 -18.36 -2.40 2.06
N ARG A 34 -19.23 -2.00 1.14
CA ARG A 34 -18.88 -1.10 0.05
C ARG A 34 -19.13 0.35 0.43
N PHE A 35 -18.17 1.21 0.11
CA PHE A 35 -18.37 2.65 -0.02
C PHE A 35 -18.39 3.00 -1.52
N ALA A 36 -19.46 3.67 -1.97
CA ALA A 36 -19.55 4.14 -3.35
C ALA A 36 -18.57 5.31 -3.54
N ALA A 37 -17.54 5.10 -4.35
CA ALA A 37 -16.52 6.11 -4.59
C ALA A 37 -17.12 7.36 -5.24
N VAL A 38 -16.60 8.51 -4.86
CA VAL A 38 -16.90 9.78 -5.52
C VAL A 38 -16.36 9.71 -6.94
N ASP A 39 -17.21 10.05 -7.90
CA ASP A 39 -16.85 10.02 -9.31
C ASP A 39 -16.31 11.38 -9.75
N GLY A 40 -15.01 11.45 -10.04
CA GLY A 40 -14.37 12.70 -10.47
C GLY A 40 -14.96 13.31 -11.74
N ALA A 41 -15.61 12.52 -12.59
CA ALA A 41 -16.32 13.02 -13.78
C ALA A 41 -17.64 13.74 -13.45
N LYS A 42 -18.18 13.53 -12.25
CA LYS A 42 -19.42 14.15 -11.76
C LYS A 42 -19.16 15.32 -10.81
N LEU A 43 -17.90 15.62 -10.52
CA LEU A 43 -17.55 16.78 -9.70
C LEU A 43 -17.66 18.05 -10.55
N ASP A 44 -18.40 19.03 -10.05
CA ASP A 44 -18.44 20.36 -10.65
C ASP A 44 -17.03 20.95 -10.66
N THR A 45 -16.62 21.49 -11.80
CA THR A 45 -15.31 22.15 -11.95
C THR A 45 -15.50 23.68 -12.00
N PRO A 46 -14.70 24.45 -11.23
CA PRO A 46 -13.68 24.00 -10.29
C PRO A 46 -14.30 23.45 -9.02
N VAL A 47 -13.75 22.35 -8.49
CA VAL A 47 -14.04 21.92 -7.12
C VAL A 47 -13.54 23.06 -6.22
N VAL A 48 -14.47 23.75 -5.56
CA VAL A 48 -14.16 24.98 -4.82
C VAL A 48 -13.07 24.67 -3.78
N HIS A 49 -12.03 25.50 -3.74
CA HIS A 49 -10.90 25.41 -2.79
C HIS A 49 -9.85 24.30 -3.00
N THR A 50 -9.78 23.61 -4.16
CA THR A 50 -8.68 22.67 -4.44
C THR A 50 -7.91 23.00 -5.72
N THR A 51 -6.61 22.69 -5.71
CA THR A 51 -5.71 22.73 -6.88
C THR A 51 -5.56 21.35 -7.54
N LEU A 52 -6.23 20.32 -7.02
CA LEU A 52 -6.12 18.95 -7.50
C LEU A 52 -6.96 18.73 -8.76
N ARG A 53 -6.49 17.81 -9.62
CA ARG A 53 -7.31 17.29 -10.72
C ARG A 53 -8.57 16.64 -10.15
N PRO A 54 -9.73 16.71 -10.83
CA PRO A 54 -11.00 16.16 -10.31
C PRO A 54 -10.92 14.69 -9.87
N ALA A 55 -10.20 13.84 -10.61
CA ALA A 55 -10.00 12.44 -10.23
C ALA A 55 -9.24 12.27 -8.90
N VAL A 56 -8.23 13.12 -8.64
CA VAL A 56 -7.44 13.08 -7.41
C VAL A 56 -8.24 13.64 -6.22
N ALA A 57 -9.00 14.71 -6.44
CA ALA A 57 -9.93 15.24 -5.43
C ALA A 57 -11.01 14.20 -5.07
N ALA A 58 -11.58 13.52 -6.07
CA ALA A 58 -12.57 12.47 -5.88
C ALA A 58 -12.03 11.27 -5.10
N CYS A 59 -10.80 10.84 -5.38
CA CYS A 59 -10.10 9.83 -4.57
C CYS A 59 -10.02 10.27 -3.10
N PHE A 60 -9.55 11.50 -2.83
CA PHE A 60 -9.50 12.03 -1.46
C PHE A 60 -10.85 12.02 -0.78
N LEU A 61 -11.88 12.55 -1.43
CA LEU A 61 -13.24 12.61 -0.89
C LEU A 61 -13.82 11.21 -0.63
N SER A 62 -13.44 10.22 -1.45
CA SER A 62 -13.86 8.83 -1.25
C SER A 62 -13.25 8.22 0.01
N HIS A 63 -11.94 8.41 0.23
CA HIS A 63 -11.30 7.95 1.46
C HIS A 63 -11.83 8.65 2.70
N ARG A 64 -12.01 9.97 2.63
CA ARG A 64 -12.64 10.75 3.69
C ARG A 64 -14.01 10.17 4.05
N GLY A 65 -14.88 9.98 3.06
CA GLY A 65 -16.23 9.45 3.28
C GLY A 65 -16.22 8.02 3.85
N ALA A 66 -15.29 7.16 3.40
CA ALA A 66 -15.15 5.82 3.94
C ALA A 66 -14.70 5.82 5.42
N VAL A 67 -13.76 6.70 5.79
CA VAL A 67 -13.32 6.87 7.19
C VAL A 67 -14.45 7.45 8.04
N GLU A 68 -15.14 8.50 7.57
CA GLU A 68 -16.29 9.12 8.27
C GLU A 68 -17.43 8.10 8.48
N GLN A 69 -17.75 7.27 7.48
CA GLN A 69 -18.73 6.20 7.62
C GLN A 69 -18.31 5.17 8.69
N SER A 70 -17.01 4.87 8.77
CA SER A 70 -16.48 3.93 9.76
C SER A 70 -16.48 4.48 11.20
N ALA A 71 -16.56 5.80 11.38
CA ALA A 71 -16.58 6.45 12.69
C ALA A 71 -17.86 6.16 13.48
N ALA A 72 -18.95 5.81 12.81
CA ALA A 72 -20.22 5.42 13.44
C ALA A 72 -20.21 3.98 14.00
N ARG A 73 -19.07 3.28 13.94
CA ARG A 73 -18.95 1.86 14.26
C ARG A 73 -17.78 1.63 15.21
N ASP A 74 -17.99 0.73 16.17
CA ASP A 74 -16.99 0.37 17.18
C ASP A 74 -15.81 -0.41 16.56
N GLY A 75 -14.64 -0.33 17.21
CA GLY A 75 -13.44 -1.06 16.80
C GLY A 75 -12.68 -0.41 15.64
N ASP A 76 -11.48 -0.93 15.38
CA ASP A 76 -10.63 -0.48 14.28
C ASP A 76 -11.32 -0.71 12.92
N ALA A 77 -11.07 0.20 11.97
CA ALA A 77 -11.67 0.14 10.63
C ALA A 77 -10.59 0.00 9.56
N MET A 78 -10.69 -1.05 8.73
CA MET A 78 -9.87 -1.20 7.54
C MET A 78 -10.55 -0.51 6.36
N ILE A 79 -9.84 0.40 5.71
CA ILE A 79 -10.25 1.05 4.46
C ILE A 79 -9.40 0.45 3.34
N ALA A 80 -10.03 0.09 2.23
CA ALA A 80 -9.35 -0.44 1.06
C ALA A 80 -9.86 0.16 -0.24
N GLU A 81 -9.05 0.12 -1.29
CA GLU A 81 -9.43 0.38 -2.67
C GLU A 81 -9.87 -0.93 -3.36
N ASP A 82 -10.53 -0.82 -4.52
CA ASP A 82 -11.07 -1.98 -5.25
C ASP A 82 -10.02 -2.83 -5.99
N ASP A 83 -8.75 -2.46 -5.91
CA ASP A 83 -7.62 -3.23 -6.45
C ASP A 83 -6.71 -3.82 -5.37
N VAL A 84 -7.08 -3.76 -4.09
CA VAL A 84 -6.42 -4.54 -3.05
C VAL A 84 -6.54 -6.04 -3.33
N LEU A 85 -5.49 -6.79 -2.99
CA LEU A 85 -5.44 -8.25 -3.06
C LEU A 85 -5.11 -8.82 -1.68
N PHE A 86 -6.03 -9.63 -1.15
CA PHE A 86 -5.84 -10.47 0.03
C PHE A 86 -5.31 -11.85 -0.37
N GLY A 87 -4.59 -12.46 0.55
CA GLY A 87 -4.02 -13.80 0.40
C GLY A 87 -4.20 -14.63 1.68
N PRO A 88 -3.78 -15.91 1.64
CA PRO A 88 -4.01 -16.85 2.73
C PRO A 88 -3.46 -16.40 4.09
N SER A 89 -2.40 -15.58 4.11
CA SER A 89 -1.79 -15.10 5.36
C SER A 89 -2.25 -13.70 5.78
N SER A 90 -3.04 -12.97 4.97
CA SER A 90 -3.35 -11.55 5.20
C SER A 90 -3.91 -11.28 6.60
N GLU A 91 -4.99 -11.96 6.98
CA GLU A 91 -5.64 -11.74 8.27
C GLU A 91 -4.73 -12.10 9.46
N ARG A 92 -3.93 -13.15 9.32
CA ARG A 92 -2.97 -13.56 10.36
C ARG A 92 -1.89 -12.51 10.55
N VAL A 93 -1.29 -12.02 9.46
CA VAL A 93 -0.24 -10.99 9.53
C VAL A 93 -0.79 -9.69 10.09
N ILE A 94 -2.01 -9.29 9.72
CA ILE A 94 -2.69 -8.11 10.28
C ILE A 94 -2.95 -8.30 11.78
N ALA A 95 -3.50 -9.44 12.20
CA ALA A 95 -3.77 -9.71 13.61
C ALA A 95 -2.50 -9.79 14.48
N GLU A 96 -1.39 -10.29 13.92
CA GLU A 96 -0.07 -10.23 14.56
C GLU A 96 0.43 -8.79 14.70
N ALA A 97 0.35 -8.01 13.62
CA ALA A 97 0.75 -6.61 13.61
C ALA A 97 -0.02 -5.79 14.65
N LEU A 98 -1.36 -5.88 14.68
CA LEU A 98 -2.21 -5.17 15.63
C LEU A 98 -1.86 -5.47 17.10
N ARG A 99 -1.53 -6.72 17.42
CA ARG A 99 -1.09 -7.11 18.78
C ARG A 99 0.29 -6.56 19.16
N SER A 100 1.11 -6.20 18.18
CA SER A 100 2.47 -5.69 18.37
C SER A 100 2.58 -4.17 18.30
N LEU A 101 1.51 -3.48 17.91
CA LEU A 101 1.50 -2.03 17.80
C LEU A 101 1.67 -1.38 19.18
N PRO A 102 2.42 -0.26 19.28
CA PRO A 102 2.48 0.51 20.51
C PRO A 102 1.13 1.18 20.79
N PRO A 103 0.82 1.56 22.04
CA PRO A 103 -0.50 2.08 22.41
C PRO A 103 -0.95 3.35 21.66
N ASP A 104 -0.02 4.13 21.13
CA ASP A 104 -0.23 5.45 20.51
C ASP A 104 -0.30 5.42 18.98
N TRP A 105 -0.53 4.26 18.37
CA TRP A 105 -0.70 4.15 16.93
C TRP A 105 -2.02 4.78 16.44
N ASP A 106 -1.97 5.45 15.29
CA ASP A 106 -3.15 6.00 14.61
C ASP A 106 -3.49 5.19 13.34
N LEU A 107 -2.46 4.79 12.57
CA LEU A 107 -2.62 4.13 11.27
C LEU A 107 -1.74 2.87 11.14
N LEU A 108 -2.32 1.78 10.62
CA LEU A 108 -1.60 0.59 10.17
C LEU A 108 -1.87 0.32 8.69
N TYR A 109 -0.88 0.53 7.84
CA TYR A 109 -0.93 0.19 6.42
C TYR A 109 -0.67 -1.31 6.23
N THR A 110 -1.44 -1.97 5.37
CA THR A 110 -1.22 -3.40 5.06
C THR A 110 -0.27 -3.60 3.89
N ASP A 111 0.00 -2.53 3.15
CA ASP A 111 1.10 -2.40 2.21
C ASP A 111 1.39 -0.90 1.96
N VAL A 112 2.57 -0.59 1.40
CA VAL A 112 2.91 0.76 0.94
C VAL A 112 3.75 0.71 -0.34
N CYS A 113 3.60 1.73 -1.17
CA CYS A 113 4.50 2.02 -2.29
C CYS A 113 5.72 2.79 -1.78
N ILE A 114 6.87 2.12 -1.67
CA ILE A 114 8.13 2.80 -1.40
C ILE A 114 8.60 3.47 -2.68
N SER A 115 8.89 4.76 -2.69
CA SER A 115 9.31 5.46 -3.92
C SER A 115 10.84 5.50 -4.10
N ASN A 116 11.60 5.24 -3.03
CA ASN A 116 13.05 5.21 -3.06
C ASN A 116 13.58 3.79 -3.34
N PHE A 117 14.36 3.64 -4.41
CA PHE A 117 14.90 2.33 -4.84
C PHE A 117 15.84 1.68 -3.85
N HIS A 118 16.70 2.47 -3.18
CA HIS A 118 17.62 1.92 -2.18
C HIS A 118 16.84 1.27 -1.05
N THR A 119 15.83 1.97 -0.53
CA THR A 119 14.93 1.46 0.50
C THR A 119 14.16 0.21 0.03
N MET A 120 13.73 0.13 -1.24
CA MET A 120 13.11 -1.08 -1.77
C MET A 120 14.05 -2.29 -1.68
N LEU A 121 15.31 -2.14 -2.09
CA LEU A 121 16.29 -3.24 -2.06
C LEU A 121 16.60 -3.68 -0.62
N GLU A 122 16.76 -2.72 0.29
CA GLU A 122 16.97 -3.00 1.72
C GLU A 122 15.81 -3.77 2.33
N LEU A 123 14.58 -3.32 2.08
CA LEU A 123 13.38 -3.99 2.58
C LEU A 123 13.23 -5.37 1.92
N PHE A 124 13.45 -5.51 0.62
CA PHE A 124 13.38 -6.82 -0.02
C PHE A 124 14.42 -7.81 0.57
N ALA A 125 15.65 -7.37 0.82
CA ALA A 125 16.65 -8.18 1.50
C ALA A 125 16.19 -8.56 2.92
N LEU A 126 15.64 -7.60 3.68
CA LEU A 126 15.09 -7.82 5.02
C LEU A 126 13.96 -8.86 5.01
N ARG A 127 13.05 -8.80 4.03
CA ARG A 127 11.97 -9.79 3.85
C ARG A 127 12.54 -11.21 3.75
N ARG A 128 13.58 -11.40 2.92
CA ARG A 128 14.20 -12.72 2.73
C ARG A 128 14.83 -13.25 4.03
N LEU A 129 15.47 -12.37 4.80
CA LEU A 129 16.08 -12.73 6.08
C LEU A 129 15.04 -13.07 7.17
N ARG A 130 13.83 -12.52 7.05
CA ARG A 130 12.73 -12.69 8.02
C ARG A 130 11.66 -13.66 7.51
N THR A 131 12.02 -14.63 6.68
CA THR A 131 11.07 -15.62 6.15
C THR A 131 10.25 -16.25 7.29
N GLY A 132 8.91 -16.18 7.17
CA GLY A 132 7.97 -16.70 8.18
C GLY A 132 7.79 -15.82 9.43
N ARG A 133 8.40 -14.63 9.51
CA ARG A 133 8.25 -13.68 10.63
C ARG A 133 7.61 -12.38 10.16
N SER A 134 6.55 -11.96 10.84
CA SER A 134 5.95 -10.64 10.69
C SER A 134 6.62 -9.61 11.61
N GLY A 135 6.39 -8.33 11.32
CA GLY A 135 6.88 -7.20 12.08
C GLY A 135 6.21 -5.92 11.63
N LEU A 136 6.62 -4.82 12.26
CA LEU A 136 6.15 -3.48 11.97
C LEU A 136 7.26 -2.66 11.32
N LEU A 137 6.92 -1.92 10.27
CA LEU A 137 7.76 -0.91 9.66
C LEU A 137 7.26 0.47 10.09
N PRO A 138 7.98 1.21 10.95
CA PRO A 138 7.63 2.59 11.28
C PRO A 138 7.71 3.46 10.02
N LEU A 139 6.67 4.25 9.76
CA LEU A 139 6.58 5.03 8.52
C LEU A 139 7.09 6.47 8.65
N ARG A 140 7.26 6.97 9.88
CA ARG A 140 7.79 8.32 10.11
C ARG A 140 9.20 8.44 9.54
N GLY A 141 9.40 9.42 8.66
CA GLY A 141 10.68 9.66 7.98
C GLY A 141 10.92 8.81 6.73
N LEU A 142 10.04 7.86 6.40
CA LEU A 142 10.14 7.10 5.15
C LEU A 142 9.38 7.81 4.01
N PRO A 143 9.97 7.93 2.80
CA PRO A 143 9.27 8.38 1.62
C PRO A 143 8.45 7.23 1.02
N TYR A 144 7.13 7.29 1.19
CA TYR A 144 6.20 6.30 0.62
C TYR A 144 5.00 6.97 -0.06
N ALA A 145 4.20 6.19 -0.76
CA ALA A 145 2.83 6.48 -1.15
C ALA A 145 1.98 5.28 -0.70
N GLY A 146 0.70 5.47 -0.44
CA GLY A 146 -0.12 4.39 0.07
C GLY A 146 -1.51 4.84 0.50
N SER A 147 -2.50 4.13 0.00
CA SER A 147 -3.91 4.21 0.41
C SER A 147 -4.71 2.99 -0.05
N THR A 148 -4.11 2.08 -0.83
CA THR A 148 -4.75 0.85 -1.31
C THR A 148 -5.39 0.06 -0.18
N ALA A 149 -4.70 -0.10 0.96
CA ALA A 149 -5.32 -0.65 2.15
C ALA A 149 -4.60 -0.23 3.44
N TYR A 150 -5.38 0.20 4.42
CA TYR A 150 -4.89 0.63 5.73
C TYR A 150 -5.99 0.53 6.78
N ILE A 151 -5.58 0.52 8.04
CA ILE A 151 -6.44 0.41 9.21
C ILE A 151 -6.31 1.71 10.00
N VAL A 152 -7.45 2.28 10.37
CA VAL A 152 -7.56 3.42 11.27
C VAL A 152 -7.89 2.91 12.66
N ASN A 153 -7.08 3.29 13.65
CA ASN A 153 -7.34 2.98 15.05
C ASN A 153 -8.67 3.59 15.49
N GLU A 154 -9.47 2.85 16.26
CA GLU A 154 -10.78 3.31 16.74
C GLU A 154 -10.74 4.68 17.44
N ARG A 155 -9.71 4.92 18.26
CA ARG A 155 -9.54 6.17 19.02
C ARG A 155 -9.11 7.33 18.14
N SER A 156 -8.60 7.03 16.95
CA SER A 156 -8.10 8.02 16.00
C SER A 156 -9.14 8.46 14.98
N LYS A 157 -10.29 7.76 14.87
CA LYS A 157 -11.34 8.11 13.90
C LYS A 157 -11.88 9.53 14.08
N GLY A 158 -12.11 9.96 15.33
CA GLY A 158 -12.57 11.33 15.63
C GLY A 158 -11.53 12.38 15.25
N ARG A 159 -10.27 12.13 15.60
CA ARG A 159 -9.13 12.98 15.22
C ARG A 159 -8.96 13.09 13.71
N MET A 160 -9.14 11.98 12.99
CA MET A 160 -9.13 11.97 11.52
C MET A 160 -10.21 12.89 10.94
N ALA A 161 -11.41 12.90 11.51
CA ALA A 161 -12.49 13.79 11.08
C ALA A 161 -12.14 15.28 11.27
N GLU A 162 -11.51 15.63 12.40
CA GLU A 162 -11.01 17.00 12.64
C GLU A 162 -9.94 17.40 11.62
N LEU A 163 -9.00 16.50 11.34
CA LEU A 163 -7.94 16.72 10.34
C LEU A 163 -8.52 16.87 8.92
N PHE A 164 -9.58 16.15 8.59
CA PHE A 164 -10.30 16.33 7.32
C PHE A 164 -10.98 17.69 7.23
N ALA A 165 -11.60 18.16 8.30
CA ALA A 165 -12.24 19.48 8.34
C ALA A 165 -11.22 20.61 8.17
N ALA A 166 -9.99 20.42 8.65
CA ALA A 166 -8.88 21.36 8.49
C ALA A 166 -8.14 21.24 7.13
N SER A 167 -8.41 20.19 6.34
CA SER A 167 -7.74 19.98 5.06
C SER A 167 -8.26 20.92 3.98
N ASN A 168 -7.33 21.52 3.23
CA ASN A 168 -7.63 22.35 2.06
C ASN A 168 -7.56 21.56 0.74
N LEU A 169 -7.48 20.21 0.79
CA LEU A 169 -7.39 19.35 -0.40
C LEU A 169 -6.30 19.80 -1.39
N SER A 170 -5.13 20.23 -0.91
CA SER A 170 -4.00 20.65 -1.75
C SER A 170 -3.06 19.50 -2.16
N LEU A 171 -3.18 18.34 -1.51
CA LEU A 171 -2.38 17.14 -1.75
C LEU A 171 -3.28 15.95 -2.06
N ALA A 172 -2.78 15.01 -2.87
CA ALA A 172 -3.37 13.69 -2.98
C ALA A 172 -3.48 13.03 -1.59
N TYR A 173 -4.48 12.20 -1.39
CA TYR A 173 -4.85 11.66 -0.08
C TYR A 173 -3.71 10.92 0.63
N ASP A 174 -3.02 10.07 -0.11
CA ASP A 174 -1.87 9.31 0.35
C ASP A 174 -0.69 10.22 0.78
N LEU A 175 -0.41 11.27 0.00
CA LEU A 175 0.62 12.26 0.31
C LEU A 175 0.24 13.12 1.51
N TRP A 176 -1.05 13.43 1.66
CA TRP A 176 -1.59 14.13 2.83
C TRP A 176 -1.43 13.29 4.09
N LEU A 177 -1.82 12.01 4.08
CA LEU A 177 -1.59 11.11 5.20
C LEU A 177 -0.10 10.97 5.54
N ARG A 178 0.74 10.75 4.53
CA ARG A 178 2.20 10.70 4.72
C ARG A 178 2.73 11.96 5.39
N ARG A 179 2.26 13.14 4.98
CA ARG A 179 2.68 14.40 5.58
C ARG A 179 2.34 14.45 7.07
N LEU A 180 1.12 14.05 7.43
CA LEU A 180 0.70 13.98 8.84
C LEU A 180 1.57 13.00 9.65
N VAL A 181 1.91 11.85 9.07
CA VAL A 181 2.80 10.88 9.72
C VAL A 181 4.23 11.41 9.86
N TYR A 182 4.75 12.05 8.81
CA TYR A 182 6.09 12.64 8.80
C TYR A 182 6.23 13.74 9.87
N ASP A 183 5.25 14.65 9.92
CA ASP A 183 5.21 15.77 10.88
C ASP A 183 4.95 15.30 12.32
N GLY A 184 4.65 14.02 12.54
CA GLY A 184 4.31 13.46 13.85
C GLY A 184 2.92 13.87 14.34
N VAL A 185 2.07 14.35 13.44
CA VAL A 185 0.65 14.54 13.74
C VAL A 185 -0.01 13.17 13.89
N LEU A 186 0.27 12.21 13.02
CA LEU A 186 -0.20 10.83 13.17
C LEU A 186 0.97 9.86 13.39
N THR A 187 0.75 8.79 14.12
CA THR A 187 1.69 7.68 14.28
C THR A 187 1.29 6.56 13.32
N GLY A 188 2.10 6.35 12.28
CA GLY A 188 1.84 5.38 11.21
C GLY A 188 2.86 4.23 11.16
N TYR A 189 2.35 3.02 10.98
CA TYR A 189 3.14 1.80 10.74
C TYR A 189 2.65 1.09 9.47
N ALA A 190 3.50 0.26 8.87
CA ALA A 190 3.08 -0.75 7.90
C ALA A 190 3.37 -2.16 8.41
N THR A 191 2.55 -3.13 8.03
CA THR A 191 2.89 -4.56 8.20
C THR A 191 4.14 -4.88 7.39
N PHE A 192 5.06 -5.67 7.93
CA PHE A 192 6.23 -6.12 7.18
C PHE A 192 6.56 -7.61 7.46
N PRO A 193 6.58 -8.51 6.47
CA PRO A 193 6.20 -8.31 5.06
C PRO A 193 4.78 -7.74 4.89
N PHE A 194 4.47 -7.18 3.72
CA PHE A 194 3.14 -6.61 3.47
C PHE A 194 2.07 -7.70 3.61
N ALA A 195 0.95 -7.40 4.27
CA ALA A 195 -0.15 -8.34 4.46
C ALA A 195 -1.07 -8.40 3.23
N THR A 196 -1.18 -7.31 2.48
CA THR A 196 -1.92 -7.23 1.21
C THR A 196 -0.99 -6.85 0.08
N THR A 197 -1.49 -6.90 -1.15
CA THR A 197 -0.80 -6.34 -2.31
C THR A 197 -1.81 -5.81 -3.33
N LEU A 198 -1.35 -5.54 -4.54
CA LEU A 198 -2.18 -5.11 -5.66
C LEU A 198 -2.60 -6.28 -6.53
N SER A 199 -3.89 -6.29 -6.88
CA SER A 199 -4.41 -7.09 -7.99
C SER A 199 -3.85 -6.59 -9.34
N THR A 200 -4.09 -7.35 -10.41
CA THR A 200 -3.73 -6.96 -11.77
C THR A 200 -4.51 -5.73 -12.26
N HIS A 201 -5.69 -5.45 -11.69
CA HIS A 201 -6.48 -4.26 -12.02
C HIS A 201 -5.77 -2.94 -11.65
N ALA A 202 -4.80 -2.97 -10.75
CA ALA A 202 -4.00 -1.79 -10.40
C ALA A 202 -3.10 -1.32 -11.55
N ASP A 203 -2.77 -2.20 -12.50
CA ASP A 203 -1.88 -1.88 -13.63
C ASP A 203 -2.61 -1.03 -14.69
N ASP A 204 -3.95 -1.06 -14.70
CA ASP A 204 -4.81 -0.24 -15.57
C ASP A 204 -5.24 1.10 -14.91
N SER A 205 -4.52 1.56 -13.88
CA SER A 205 -4.93 2.71 -13.07
C SER A 205 -5.19 3.97 -13.91
N GLN A 206 -6.42 4.48 -13.80
CA GLN A 206 -6.94 5.62 -14.57
C GLN A 206 -6.43 6.99 -14.06
N ILE A 207 -5.63 7.01 -12.99
CA ILE A 207 -5.14 8.25 -12.35
C ILE A 207 -3.74 8.66 -12.90
N GLY A 208 -3.07 7.77 -13.65
CA GLY A 208 -1.73 7.96 -14.23
C GLY A 208 -1.70 8.56 -15.65
N ILE A 209 -0.54 9.09 -16.04
CA ILE A 209 -0.25 9.67 -17.36
C ILE A 209 0.40 8.58 -18.23
N GLY A 210 -0.24 8.19 -19.35
CA GLY A 210 0.40 7.48 -20.48
C GLY A 210 0.70 5.97 -20.29
N LYS A 211 0.58 5.20 -21.39
CA LYS A 211 0.81 3.75 -21.50
C LYS A 211 2.27 3.38 -21.83
N GLU A 212 3.25 4.17 -21.42
CA GLU A 212 4.67 3.79 -21.50
C GLU A 212 5.07 3.06 -20.21
N PHE A 213 6.08 2.20 -20.26
CA PHE A 213 6.62 1.51 -19.07
C PHE A 213 6.89 2.56 -18.00
N SER A 214 6.04 2.59 -16.97
CA SER A 214 6.00 3.67 -16.01
C SER A 214 6.60 3.20 -14.70
N MET A 215 7.20 4.13 -13.95
CA MET A 215 7.61 3.94 -12.56
C MET A 215 6.56 3.20 -11.70
N THR A 216 5.27 3.34 -12.03
CA THR A 216 4.15 2.58 -11.47
C THR A 216 4.33 1.07 -11.57
N GLY A 217 4.80 0.54 -12.71
CA GLY A 217 5.01 -0.89 -12.91
C GLY A 217 6.08 -1.45 -11.97
N VAL A 218 7.19 -0.73 -11.80
CA VAL A 218 8.26 -1.10 -10.85
C VAL A 218 7.74 -1.08 -9.41
N TRP A 219 6.97 -0.05 -9.03
CA TRP A 219 6.36 0.05 -7.71
C TRP A 219 5.37 -1.08 -7.42
N ASN A 220 4.53 -1.44 -8.40
CA ASN A 220 3.56 -2.52 -8.27
C ASN A 220 4.26 -3.88 -8.14
N ALA A 221 5.28 -4.13 -8.98
CA ALA A 221 6.10 -5.34 -8.90
C ALA A 221 6.79 -5.47 -7.54
N TYR A 222 7.37 -4.38 -7.02
CA TYR A 222 7.98 -4.37 -5.70
C TYR A 222 6.96 -4.72 -4.59
N ARG A 223 5.77 -4.11 -4.60
CA ARG A 223 4.71 -4.42 -3.61
C ARG A 223 4.30 -5.88 -3.65
N ARG A 224 4.17 -6.46 -4.85
CA ARG A 224 3.92 -7.90 -5.06
C ARG A 224 5.08 -8.74 -4.53
N LEU A 225 6.34 -8.34 -4.76
CA LEU A 225 7.53 -9.06 -4.26
C LEU A 225 7.69 -9.04 -2.74
N VAL A 226 7.25 -7.99 -2.07
CA VAL A 226 7.36 -7.83 -0.62
C VAL A 226 6.19 -8.44 0.14
N TRP A 227 5.09 -8.74 -0.54
CA TRP A 227 3.90 -9.37 0.06
C TRP A 227 4.21 -10.70 0.75
N CYS A 228 3.51 -11.00 1.86
CA CYS A 228 3.75 -12.16 2.70
C CYS A 228 3.52 -13.49 1.97
N ASP A 229 2.55 -13.52 1.06
CA ASP A 229 2.20 -14.71 0.28
C ASP A 229 2.83 -14.71 -1.13
N ALA A 230 3.74 -13.78 -1.42
CA ALA A 230 4.37 -13.71 -2.73
C ALA A 230 5.29 -14.91 -2.99
N ASP A 231 5.11 -15.55 -4.14
CA ASP A 231 6.11 -16.42 -4.75
C ASP A 231 7.08 -15.56 -5.59
N PRO A 232 8.34 -15.36 -5.14
CA PRO A 232 9.31 -14.53 -5.87
C PRO A 232 9.60 -15.04 -7.29
N ARG A 233 9.41 -16.34 -7.56
CA ARG A 233 9.66 -16.94 -8.88
C ARG A 233 8.54 -16.57 -9.86
N GLN A 234 7.29 -16.58 -9.39
CA GLN A 234 6.14 -16.17 -10.18
C GLN A 234 6.19 -14.68 -10.50
N THR A 235 6.46 -13.83 -9.51
CA THR A 235 6.51 -12.37 -9.72
C THR A 235 7.64 -11.94 -10.66
N ALA A 236 8.77 -12.65 -10.68
CA ALA A 236 9.85 -12.38 -11.63
C ALA A 236 9.42 -12.61 -13.09
N SER A 237 8.61 -13.64 -13.37
CA SER A 237 8.14 -13.95 -14.71
C SER A 237 7.19 -12.88 -15.29
N GLU A 238 6.40 -12.23 -14.43
CA GLU A 238 5.49 -11.13 -14.80
C GLU A 238 6.26 -9.85 -15.17
N VAL A 239 7.44 -9.63 -14.58
CA VAL A 239 8.32 -8.49 -14.87
C VAL A 239 9.09 -8.67 -16.19
N HIS A 240 9.34 -9.92 -16.61
CA HIS A 240 10.11 -10.22 -17.82
C HIS A 240 9.29 -10.23 -19.13
N GLY A 241 7.96 -10.05 -19.05
CA GLY A 241 7.05 -10.24 -20.19
C GLY A 241 6.86 -9.04 -21.13
N ASN A 242 7.46 -7.87 -20.87
CA ASN A 242 7.24 -6.66 -21.69
C ASN A 242 8.57 -5.99 -22.06
N ASP A 243 8.67 -5.55 -23.31
CA ASP A 243 9.86 -5.00 -23.99
C ASP A 243 10.77 -4.12 -23.12
N PHE A 244 12.04 -4.53 -22.97
CA PHE A 244 13.09 -3.82 -22.24
C PHE A 244 13.81 -2.74 -23.09
N ASP A 245 13.40 -2.54 -24.33
CA ASP A 245 14.12 -1.72 -25.32
C ASP A 245 13.95 -0.19 -25.17
N VAL A 246 13.18 0.27 -24.16
CA VAL A 246 12.88 1.71 -23.94
C VAL A 246 13.40 2.22 -22.58
N LEU A 247 14.11 1.40 -21.82
CA LEU A 247 14.56 1.76 -20.47
C LEU A 247 15.84 2.58 -20.48
N ALA A 248 15.94 3.55 -19.57
CA ALA A 248 17.22 4.17 -19.27
C ALA A 248 18.18 3.12 -18.66
N ALA A 249 19.49 3.28 -18.86
CA ALA A 249 20.49 2.26 -18.51
C ALA A 249 20.48 1.88 -17.01
N ASP A 250 20.07 2.80 -16.14
CA ASP A 250 19.86 2.62 -14.71
C ASP A 250 18.62 1.76 -14.38
N GLU A 251 17.57 1.80 -15.21
CA GLU A 251 16.36 1.00 -15.04
C GLU A 251 16.53 -0.46 -15.48
N ILE A 252 17.32 -0.71 -16.54
CA ILE A 252 17.73 -2.06 -16.96
C ILE A 252 18.61 -2.69 -15.88
N GLU A 253 19.56 -1.94 -15.35
CA GLU A 253 20.42 -2.42 -14.26
C GLU A 253 19.61 -2.66 -12.97
N MET A 254 18.57 -1.86 -12.73
CA MET A 254 17.64 -2.04 -11.60
C MET A 254 16.82 -3.31 -11.70
N LEU A 255 16.20 -3.60 -12.85
CA LEU A 255 15.47 -4.83 -13.09
C LEU A 255 16.41 -6.03 -13.10
N ARG A 256 17.65 -5.86 -13.58
CA ARG A 256 18.73 -6.85 -13.42
C ARG A 256 19.10 -7.07 -11.96
N LEU A 257 19.23 -6.04 -11.14
CA LEU A 257 19.58 -6.14 -9.73
C LEU A 257 18.45 -6.77 -8.93
N LEU A 258 17.20 -6.35 -9.16
CA LEU A 258 16.03 -7.04 -8.62
C LEU A 258 16.01 -8.50 -9.05
N ALA A 259 16.21 -8.80 -10.34
CA ALA A 259 16.27 -10.17 -10.85
C ALA A 259 17.47 -10.96 -10.28
N GLN A 260 18.64 -10.35 -10.06
CA GLN A 260 19.82 -10.99 -9.47
C GLN A 260 19.65 -11.24 -7.97
N VAL A 261 19.02 -10.32 -7.25
CA VAL A 261 18.66 -10.45 -5.84
C VAL A 261 17.54 -11.49 -5.69
N ILE A 262 16.56 -11.53 -6.59
CA ILE A 262 15.53 -12.58 -6.66
C ILE A 262 16.16 -13.95 -7.00
N ALA A 263 17.12 -14.00 -7.93
CA ALA A 263 17.83 -15.22 -8.33
C ALA A 263 18.91 -15.68 -7.33
N GLY A 264 19.09 -14.98 -6.20
CA GLY A 264 20.03 -15.37 -5.14
C GLY A 264 21.50 -15.20 -5.48
N LYS A 265 21.86 -14.39 -6.48
CA LYS A 265 23.23 -14.25 -7.01
C LYS A 265 24.07 -13.13 -6.37
N CYS A 266 23.51 -12.33 -5.46
CA CYS A 266 24.17 -11.12 -4.93
C CYS A 266 24.77 -11.34 -3.53
N GLY A 267 25.63 -12.34 -3.33
CA GLY A 267 26.36 -12.51 -2.05
C GLY A 267 27.48 -11.50 -1.85
N ASP A 268 28.11 -11.05 -2.94
CA ASP A 268 29.40 -10.35 -2.87
C ASP A 268 29.30 -8.81 -2.94
N THR A 269 28.12 -8.26 -3.26
CA THR A 269 27.90 -6.81 -3.45
C THR A 269 27.29 -6.11 -2.24
N TRP A 270 27.00 -6.83 -1.15
CA TRP A 270 26.33 -6.25 0.02
C TRP A 270 27.26 -5.35 0.82
N SER A 271 26.75 -4.19 1.23
CA SER A 271 27.46 -3.28 2.12
C SER A 271 27.81 -3.98 3.44
N PRO A 272 28.92 -3.61 4.12
CA PRO A 272 29.30 -4.21 5.39
C PRO A 272 28.21 -4.12 6.47
N ALA A 273 27.38 -3.05 6.43
CA ALA A 273 26.24 -2.90 7.32
C ALA A 273 25.15 -3.95 7.08
N LEU A 274 24.82 -4.22 5.80
CA LEU A 274 23.88 -5.29 5.45
C LEU A 274 24.42 -6.67 5.86
N ARG A 275 25.72 -6.93 5.66
CA ARG A 275 26.35 -8.20 6.07
C ARG A 275 26.26 -8.45 7.59
N ARG A 276 26.44 -7.41 8.40
CA ARG A 276 26.31 -7.49 9.87
C ARG A 276 24.88 -7.74 10.31
N ALA A 277 23.92 -7.02 9.72
CA ALA A 277 22.49 -7.20 10.00
C ALA A 277 22.00 -8.62 9.65
N VAL A 278 22.54 -9.22 8.58
CA VAL A 278 22.25 -10.59 8.14
C VAL A 278 22.80 -11.65 9.09
N LYS A 279 23.95 -11.38 9.71
CA LYS A 279 24.59 -12.29 10.68
C LYS A 279 24.07 -12.13 12.11
N GLY A 280 23.19 -11.17 12.37
CA GLY A 280 22.72 -10.85 13.72
C GLY A 280 23.81 -10.23 14.61
N GLU A 281 24.85 -9.66 14.00
CA GLU A 281 25.94 -8.98 14.70
C GLU A 281 25.50 -7.55 15.02
N SER A 282 25.58 -7.16 16.30
CA SER A 282 25.32 -5.77 16.72
C SER A 282 26.43 -4.83 16.20
N PRO A 283 26.13 -3.52 16.02
CA PRO A 283 27.05 -2.55 15.40
C PRO A 283 28.44 -2.49 16.02
#